data_AF-A0A365KTV8-F1
#
_entry.id   AF-A0A365KTV8-F1
#
_cell.length_a   1.000
_cell.length_b   1.000
_cell.length_c   1.000
_cell.angle_alpha   90.00
_cell.angle_beta   90.00
_cell.angle_gamma   90.00
#
_symmetry.space_group_name_H-M   'P 1'
#
loop_
_entity.id
_entity.type
_entity.pdbx_description
1 polymer ?
#
loop_
_entity_poly.entity_id
_entity_poly.type
_entity_poly.pdbx_seq_one_letter_code
_entity_poly.pdbx_strand_id
1 'polypeptide(L)'
;MLKWDDNHYPSNNARLIDLLLDIEDKPLKKITEETQQLFNQIRKQVSPQTTTRKKTLQERFWSLISTDFTIDDKKEIGFQVEENQIYPYWKKELDRQYDRLQKVTGNYISVTEFGARGDGQTDSTAAFKKAFGNGGKKIFVPEGVYIVKGLNLPSWTRLVGAGKGKTVIRLHDDAPRRRTLLANKNPISGNRNISVEGLTLDWNIERLDPTQKSATGNNFSSCLTFANVQNGWVKNVEAINPGLHCFDISSSFYSYAGDGTKAKGGSQYVWLDQVTGYGFGDDGVTTHHSDFIFISNSHFHDPGGRSHKKGFSNSNGFEIDDGSRRVWLVNNSSARCFGGVEIKAHATSSAAAGVHISGHLSVNDNRAFNFRHIGHHHAEDDESKSAFTITAQKLVAIHPVHTELYKNSSPRALVVSGYRNVAVNRFLFAGDPDYDYRGETAASVQFRAGNVALANGRIQGFRSAKTDLTIASGEKNVRNVLVQNVHSYNSASEMLDLGNDDSTVQINNILRAET
;
A
#
# COMPACT_ATOMS: atom_id res chain seq x y z
N MET A 1 15.50 -7.60 -20.50
CA MET A 1 14.51 -7.61 -19.42
C MET A 1 15.23 -7.36 -18.10
N LEU A 2 15.01 -6.22 -17.44
CA LEU A 2 15.53 -5.96 -16.09
C LEU A 2 14.98 -7.04 -15.14
N LYS A 3 15.83 -7.95 -14.65
CA LYS A 3 15.43 -8.92 -13.62
C LYS A 3 15.38 -8.19 -12.28
N TRP A 4 14.20 -7.67 -11.95
CA TRP A 4 13.86 -7.16 -10.63
C TRP A 4 13.49 -8.36 -9.74
N ASP A 5 14.50 -9.02 -9.19
CA ASP A 5 14.41 -10.27 -8.42
C ASP A 5 14.84 -10.09 -6.95
N ASP A 6 14.99 -11.20 -6.22
CA ASP A 6 15.34 -11.31 -4.79
C ASP A 6 16.58 -10.47 -4.37
N ASN A 7 17.41 -10.04 -5.33
CA ASN A 7 18.59 -9.20 -5.07
C ASN A 7 18.30 -7.69 -5.13
N HIS A 8 17.04 -7.29 -5.32
CA HIS A 8 16.67 -5.88 -5.31
C HIS A 8 16.69 -5.31 -3.88
N TYR A 9 17.63 -4.40 -3.63
CA TYR A 9 17.70 -3.67 -2.37
C TYR A 9 16.81 -2.43 -2.43
N PRO A 10 15.76 -2.34 -1.60
CA PRO A 10 14.82 -1.21 -1.64
C PRO A 10 15.45 0.17 -1.36
N SER A 11 16.62 0.20 -0.72
CA SER A 11 17.41 1.42 -0.52
C SER A 11 17.84 2.08 -1.83
N ASN A 12 17.86 1.34 -2.95
CA ASN A 12 18.20 1.87 -4.27
C ASN A 12 17.01 2.55 -4.98
N ASN A 13 15.78 2.38 -4.48
CA ASN A 13 14.56 2.84 -5.15
C ASN A 13 14.60 4.33 -5.49
N ALA A 14 14.99 5.18 -4.53
CA ALA A 14 15.03 6.63 -4.71
C ALA A 14 15.90 7.01 -5.93
N ARG A 15 17.13 6.48 -5.97
CA ARG A 15 18.09 6.71 -7.05
C ARG A 15 17.56 6.19 -8.40
N LEU A 16 17.00 4.99 -8.43
CA LEU A 16 16.48 4.40 -9.66
C LEU A 16 15.29 5.19 -10.21
N ILE A 17 14.41 5.67 -9.33
CA ILE A 17 13.28 6.52 -9.70
C ILE A 17 13.78 7.85 -10.28
N ASP A 18 14.76 8.49 -9.64
CA ASP A 18 15.31 9.76 -10.09
C ASP A 18 16.02 9.64 -11.44
N LEU A 19 16.78 8.57 -11.63
CA LEU A 19 17.43 8.22 -12.90
C LEU A 19 16.38 7.99 -14.01
N LEU A 20 15.36 7.15 -13.77
CA LEU A 20 14.35 6.82 -14.78
C LEU A 20 13.49 8.03 -15.19
N LEU A 21 13.29 8.98 -14.28
CA LEU A 21 12.53 10.19 -14.53
C LEU A 21 13.37 11.33 -15.11
N ASP A 22 14.69 11.16 -15.24
CA ASP A 22 15.63 12.18 -15.69
C ASP A 22 15.54 13.46 -14.81
N ILE A 23 15.53 13.28 -13.48
CA ILE A 23 15.33 14.38 -12.49
C ILE A 23 16.42 14.49 -11.43
N GLU A 24 17.58 13.87 -11.63
CA GLU A 24 18.69 13.87 -10.66
C GLU A 24 19.12 15.28 -10.23
N ASP A 25 19.05 16.25 -11.14
CA ASP A 25 19.42 17.65 -10.89
C ASP A 25 18.27 18.50 -10.29
N LYS A 26 17.07 17.95 -10.09
CA LYS A 26 15.91 18.71 -9.60
C LYS A 26 15.72 18.55 -8.09
N PRO A 27 15.72 19.67 -7.32
CA PRO A 27 15.49 19.59 -5.88
C PRO A 27 14.12 19.00 -5.53
N LEU A 28 14.09 18.01 -4.64
CA LEU A 28 12.85 17.35 -4.19
C LEU A 28 11.83 18.33 -3.61
N LYS A 29 12.32 19.38 -2.94
CA LYS A 29 11.47 20.45 -2.41
C LYS A 29 10.67 21.14 -3.52
N LYS A 30 11.31 21.47 -4.64
CA LYS A 30 10.67 22.11 -5.80
C LYS A 30 9.63 21.19 -6.42
N ILE A 31 9.95 19.90 -6.59
CA ILE A 31 8.99 18.90 -7.08
C ILE A 31 7.76 18.83 -6.17
N THR A 32 7.98 18.85 -4.86
CA THR A 32 6.91 18.80 -3.86
C THR A 32 6.04 20.06 -3.87
N GLU A 33 6.65 21.24 -4.04
CA GLU A 33 5.94 22.52 -4.21
C GLU A 33 5.12 22.54 -5.51
N GLU A 34 5.67 22.03 -6.62
CA GLU A 34 4.95 21.87 -7.90
C GLU A 34 3.72 20.97 -7.74
N THR A 35 3.87 19.82 -7.06
CA THR A 35 2.76 18.90 -6.78
C THR A 35 1.69 19.56 -5.91
N GLN A 36 2.10 20.33 -4.90
CA GLN A 36 1.19 21.08 -4.04
C GLN A 36 0.41 22.15 -4.81
N GLN A 37 1.06 22.87 -5.73
CA GLN A 37 0.41 23.85 -6.61
C GLN A 37 -0.59 23.18 -7.55
N LEU A 38 -0.21 22.07 -8.18
CA LEU A 38 -1.09 21.28 -9.05
C LEU A 38 -2.34 20.80 -8.30
N PHE A 39 -2.15 20.28 -7.08
CA PHE A 39 -3.26 19.85 -6.24
C PHE A 39 -4.17 21.02 -5.87
N ASN A 40 -3.63 22.17 -5.49
CA ASN A 40 -4.41 23.36 -5.17
C ASN A 40 -5.26 23.86 -6.34
N GLN A 41 -4.80 23.68 -7.59
CA GLN A 41 -5.52 24.09 -8.79
C GLN A 41 -6.80 23.27 -9.02
N ILE A 42 -6.75 21.96 -8.77
CA ILE A 42 -7.90 21.07 -9.02
C ILE A 42 -8.76 20.80 -7.79
N ARG A 43 -8.21 20.92 -6.58
CA ARG A 43 -8.88 20.51 -5.34
C ARG A 43 -10.17 21.32 -5.14
N LYS A 44 -11.29 20.61 -5.09
CA LYS A 44 -12.55 21.17 -4.59
C LYS A 44 -12.73 20.85 -3.11
N GLN A 45 -13.26 21.82 -2.36
CA GLN A 45 -13.57 21.63 -0.94
C GLN A 45 -14.53 20.46 -0.77
N VAL A 46 -14.26 19.61 0.21
CA VAL A 46 -15.13 18.48 0.55
C VAL A 46 -16.00 18.89 1.73
N SER A 47 -17.31 19.02 1.49
CA SER A 47 -18.26 19.23 2.57
C SER A 47 -18.44 17.94 3.37
N PRO A 48 -18.40 17.98 4.71
CA PRO A 48 -18.74 16.82 5.53
C PRO A 48 -20.16 16.35 5.19
N GLN A 49 -20.32 15.12 4.73
CA GLN A 49 -21.65 14.56 4.54
C GLN A 49 -22.21 14.13 5.90
N THR A 50 -23.17 14.88 6.44
CA THR A 50 -23.95 14.47 7.60
C THR A 50 -25.14 13.63 7.14
N THR A 51 -25.11 12.32 7.42
CA THR A 51 -26.28 11.47 7.17
C THR A 51 -27.22 11.49 8.37
N THR A 52 -28.30 12.27 8.30
CA THR A 52 -29.39 12.31 9.29
C THR A 52 -30.45 11.24 8.99
N ARG A 53 -30.06 9.97 8.84
CA ARG A 53 -31.01 8.86 8.64
C ARG A 53 -31.11 7.98 9.89
N LYS A 54 -32.33 7.49 10.17
CA LYS A 54 -32.57 6.47 11.22
C LYS A 54 -31.81 5.18 10.87
N LYS A 55 -30.90 4.77 11.76
CA LYS A 55 -30.08 3.57 11.58
C LYS A 55 -30.91 2.28 11.60
N THR A 56 -30.66 1.38 10.66
CA THR A 56 -31.23 0.01 10.63
C THR A 56 -30.72 -0.84 11.81
N LEU A 57 -31.33 -2.00 12.09
CA LEU A 57 -30.87 -2.89 13.16
C LEU A 57 -29.43 -3.38 12.94
N GLN A 58 -29.07 -3.68 11.68
CA GLN A 58 -27.72 -4.06 11.30
C GLN A 58 -26.72 -2.90 11.51
N GLU A 59 -27.10 -1.67 11.14
CA GLU A 59 -26.27 -0.47 11.37
C GLU A 59 -26.11 -0.15 12.86
N ARG A 60 -27.11 -0.46 13.70
CA ARG A 60 -27.00 -0.35 15.16
C ARG A 60 -25.98 -1.34 15.73
N PHE A 61 -25.96 -2.58 15.25
CA PHE A 61 -24.93 -3.54 15.61
C PHE A 61 -23.53 -3.05 15.23
N TRP A 62 -23.37 -2.58 13.99
CA TRP A 62 -22.09 -2.02 13.52
C TRP A 62 -21.64 -0.79 14.31
N SER A 63 -22.56 0.09 14.75
CA SER A 63 -22.21 1.31 15.49
C SER A 63 -21.47 1.08 16.83
N LEU A 64 -21.53 -0.13 17.38
CA LEU A 64 -20.73 -0.52 18.55
C LEU A 64 -19.24 -0.56 18.19
N ILE A 65 -18.90 -0.99 16.97
CA ILE A 65 -17.53 -1.24 16.51
C ILE A 65 -17.08 -0.32 15.36
N SER A 66 -17.96 0.53 14.82
CA SER A 66 -17.66 1.54 13.80
C SER A 66 -17.95 2.97 14.26
N THR A 67 -17.29 3.93 13.63
CA THR A 67 -17.42 5.37 13.82
C THR A 67 -17.54 6.05 12.45
N ASP A 68 -17.84 7.34 12.43
CA ASP A 68 -18.00 8.09 11.18
C ASP A 68 -16.63 8.26 10.51
N PHE A 69 -16.60 8.06 9.19
CA PHE A 69 -15.43 8.33 8.38
C PHE A 69 -15.38 9.83 8.07
N THR A 70 -14.41 10.52 8.66
CA THR A 70 -14.17 11.93 8.35
C THR A 70 -13.08 12.05 7.28
N ILE A 71 -13.41 12.74 6.18
CA ILE A 71 -12.42 13.14 5.18
C ILE A 71 -11.64 14.33 5.76
N ASP A 72 -10.32 14.19 5.77
CA ASP A 72 -9.42 15.27 6.13
C ASP A 72 -9.25 16.18 4.91
N ASP A 73 -10.09 17.22 4.81
CA ASP A 73 -10.06 18.17 3.69
C ASP A 73 -8.89 19.18 3.84
N LYS A 74 -7.69 18.67 4.12
CA LYS A 74 -6.47 19.49 4.18
C LYS A 74 -6.07 19.95 2.79
N LYS A 75 -5.53 21.17 2.74
CA LYS A 75 -4.91 21.71 1.52
C LYS A 75 -3.50 21.16 1.34
N GLU A 76 -2.78 20.94 2.44
CA GLU A 76 -1.39 20.50 2.42
C GLU A 76 -1.27 18.98 2.24
N ILE A 77 -0.35 18.55 1.36
CA ILE A 77 -0.03 17.13 1.13
C ILE A 77 0.68 16.43 2.31
N GLY A 78 0.98 17.17 3.37
CA GLY A 78 1.45 16.64 4.64
C GLY A 78 2.87 16.05 4.63
N PHE A 79 3.68 16.38 3.63
CA PHE A 79 5.11 16.07 3.61
C PHE A 79 5.94 17.21 4.23
N GLN A 80 7.03 16.85 4.89
CA GLN A 80 8.17 17.70 5.19
C GLN A 80 9.34 17.25 4.32
N VAL A 81 10.05 18.22 3.74
CA VAL A 81 11.26 17.99 2.93
C VAL A 81 12.42 18.66 3.65
N GLU A 82 13.43 17.86 3.99
CA GLU A 82 14.69 18.32 4.57
C GLU A 82 15.82 17.75 3.74
N GLU A 83 16.61 18.64 3.12
CA GLU A 83 17.61 18.28 2.11
C GLU A 83 16.98 17.44 0.98
N ASN A 84 17.43 16.20 0.80
CA ASN A 84 16.91 15.24 -0.18
C ASN A 84 16.00 14.17 0.46
N GLN A 85 15.62 14.33 1.73
CA GLN A 85 14.69 13.43 2.40
C GLN A 85 13.28 14.01 2.44
N ILE A 86 12.30 13.13 2.32
CA ILE A 86 10.88 13.47 2.44
C ILE A 86 10.20 12.50 3.38
N TYR A 87 9.40 13.03 4.30
CA TYR A 87 8.68 12.24 5.28
C TYR A 87 7.42 12.97 5.77
N PRO A 88 6.48 12.29 6.42
CA PRO A 88 5.27 12.93 6.92
C PRO A 88 5.56 13.98 7.99
N TYR A 89 4.76 15.03 8.06
CA TYR A 89 4.95 16.13 9.03
C TYR A 89 5.03 15.71 10.51
N TRP A 90 4.47 14.55 10.84
CA TRP A 90 4.44 13.99 12.20
C TRP A 90 5.64 13.08 12.50
N LYS A 91 6.51 12.80 11.53
CA LYS A 91 7.63 11.86 11.64
C LYS A 91 8.57 12.20 12.80
N LYS A 92 8.87 13.49 13.01
CA LYS A 92 9.74 13.93 14.12
C LYS A 92 9.17 13.56 15.49
N GLU A 93 7.85 13.58 15.66
CA GLU A 93 7.23 13.12 16.90
C GLU A 93 7.32 11.60 17.03
N LEU A 94 7.13 10.86 15.93
CA LEU A 94 7.35 9.41 15.96
C LEU A 94 8.80 9.06 16.33
N ASP A 95 9.79 9.80 15.84
CA ASP A 95 11.20 9.58 16.20
C ASP A 95 11.45 9.80 17.70
N ARG A 96 10.84 10.82 18.31
CA ARG A 96 10.88 10.99 19.77
C ARG A 96 10.24 9.82 20.53
N GLN A 97 9.14 9.27 20.01
CA GLN A 97 8.51 8.08 20.59
C GLN A 97 9.41 6.83 20.43
N TYR A 98 10.18 6.75 19.35
CA TYR A 98 11.18 5.70 19.16
C TYR A 98 12.31 5.83 20.19
N ASP A 99 12.86 7.03 20.38
CA ASP A 99 13.89 7.29 21.40
C ASP A 99 13.41 6.92 22.81
N ARG A 100 12.15 7.24 23.12
CA ARG A 100 11.53 6.80 24.38
C ARG A 100 11.45 5.28 24.48
N LEU A 101 11.08 4.60 23.40
CA LEU A 101 11.07 3.12 23.35
C LEU A 101 12.48 2.56 23.61
N GLN A 102 13.53 3.15 23.01
CA GLN A 102 14.91 2.73 23.24
C GLN A 102 15.31 2.88 24.71
N LYS A 103 14.98 4.02 25.33
CA LYS A 103 15.27 4.29 26.74
C LYS A 103 14.55 3.30 27.67
N VAL A 104 13.26 3.03 27.43
CA VAL A 104 12.46 2.11 28.26
C VAL A 104 12.93 0.66 28.15
N THR A 105 13.32 0.23 26.96
CA THR A 105 13.67 -1.18 26.70
C THR A 105 15.10 -1.55 27.06
N GLY A 106 15.99 -0.57 27.20
CA GLY A 106 17.35 -0.75 27.70
C GLY A 106 18.22 -1.67 26.82
N ASN A 107 19.02 -2.50 27.49
CA ASN A 107 19.98 -3.40 26.86
C ASN A 107 19.30 -4.62 26.22
N TYR A 108 20.01 -5.24 25.27
CA TYR A 108 19.57 -6.49 24.67
C TYR A 108 19.53 -7.63 25.69
N ILE A 109 18.49 -8.46 25.58
CA ILE A 109 18.38 -9.75 26.25
C ILE A 109 18.18 -10.80 25.15
N SER A 110 19.05 -11.81 25.09
CA SER A 110 18.93 -12.83 24.05
C SER A 110 17.75 -13.75 24.34
N VAL A 111 16.97 -14.08 23.30
CA VAL A 111 15.88 -15.06 23.42
C VAL A 111 16.40 -16.46 23.82
N THR A 112 17.68 -16.76 23.52
CA THR A 112 18.32 -18.04 23.87
C THR A 112 18.50 -18.23 25.39
N GLU A 113 18.61 -17.14 26.16
CA GLU A 113 18.63 -17.19 27.63
C GLU A 113 17.32 -17.74 28.21
N PHE A 114 16.25 -17.70 27.43
CA PHE A 114 14.94 -18.25 27.79
C PHE A 114 14.70 -19.65 27.21
N GLY A 115 15.71 -20.25 26.55
CA GLY A 115 15.66 -21.60 26.01
C GLY A 115 15.23 -21.71 24.54
N ALA A 116 15.14 -20.60 23.81
CA ALA A 116 14.85 -20.65 22.38
C ALA A 116 16.04 -21.22 21.60
N ARG A 117 15.77 -22.04 20.59
CA ARG A 117 16.77 -22.64 19.71
C ARG A 117 16.46 -22.30 18.26
N GLY A 118 17.46 -21.79 17.55
CA GLY A 118 17.37 -21.44 16.13
C GLY A 118 17.76 -22.60 15.20
N ASP A 119 17.37 -23.82 15.55
CA ASP A 119 17.78 -25.08 14.89
C ASP A 119 16.81 -25.57 13.81
N GLY A 120 15.76 -24.79 13.51
CA GLY A 120 14.73 -25.12 12.53
C GLY A 120 13.77 -26.23 12.96
N GLN A 121 13.86 -26.72 14.20
CA GLN A 121 13.09 -27.89 14.66
C GLN A 121 12.41 -27.65 16.01
N THR A 122 13.11 -27.05 16.97
CA THR A 122 12.62 -26.85 18.32
C THR A 122 11.52 -25.79 18.36
N ASP A 123 10.34 -26.15 18.89
CA ASP A 123 9.27 -25.20 19.21
C ASP A 123 9.73 -24.21 20.30
N SER A 124 10.13 -23.02 19.86
CA SER A 124 10.66 -21.96 20.71
C SER A 124 9.57 -21.04 21.27
N THR A 125 8.28 -21.36 21.06
CA THR A 125 7.15 -20.49 21.43
C THR A 125 7.18 -20.09 22.91
N ALA A 126 7.44 -21.04 23.81
CA ALA A 126 7.45 -20.78 25.25
C ALA A 126 8.61 -19.85 25.65
N ALA A 127 9.78 -20.02 25.05
CA ALA A 127 10.95 -19.20 25.29
C ALA A 127 10.71 -17.73 24.84
N PHE A 128 10.14 -17.52 23.66
CA PHE A 128 9.75 -16.18 23.20
C PHE A 128 8.72 -15.52 24.14
N LYS A 129 7.68 -16.26 24.55
CA LYS A 129 6.68 -15.73 25.50
C LYS A 129 7.31 -15.32 26.84
N LYS A 130 8.25 -16.13 27.34
CA LYS A 130 9.00 -15.83 28.58
C LYS A 130 9.92 -14.60 28.40
N ALA A 131 10.57 -14.50 27.25
CA ALA A 131 11.41 -13.36 26.89
C ALA A 131 10.59 -12.06 26.90
N PHE A 132 9.46 -12.03 26.18
CA PHE A 132 8.56 -10.86 26.12
C PHE A 132 7.99 -10.48 27.49
N GLY A 133 7.51 -11.46 28.26
CA GLY A 133 6.86 -11.20 29.55
C GLY A 133 5.71 -10.19 29.42
N ASN A 134 5.83 -9.07 30.14
CA ASN A 134 4.85 -7.97 30.13
C ASN A 134 5.29 -6.77 29.26
N GLY A 135 6.38 -6.88 28.50
CA GLY A 135 6.99 -5.78 27.74
C GLY A 135 8.08 -5.06 28.52
N GLY A 136 8.46 -3.87 28.04
CA GLY A 136 9.56 -3.08 28.59
C GLY A 136 10.94 -3.67 28.28
N LYS A 137 11.07 -4.47 27.21
CA LYS A 137 12.28 -5.24 26.93
C LYS A 137 12.71 -5.10 25.47
N LYS A 138 14.02 -5.17 25.28
CA LYS A 138 14.68 -5.32 23.98
C LYS A 138 15.15 -6.76 23.81
N ILE A 139 14.41 -7.55 23.04
CA ILE A 139 14.71 -8.96 22.80
C ILE A 139 15.56 -9.08 21.54
N PHE A 140 16.76 -9.61 21.70
CA PHE A 140 17.61 -10.01 20.59
C PHE A 140 17.32 -11.45 20.19
N VAL A 141 17.22 -11.69 18.89
CA VAL A 141 17.11 -13.03 18.31
C VAL A 141 18.36 -13.25 17.46
N PRO A 142 19.29 -14.12 17.89
CA PRO A 142 20.47 -14.45 17.10
C PRO A 142 20.14 -15.04 15.72
N GLU A 143 21.17 -15.27 14.93
CA GLU A 143 21.07 -16.02 13.68
C GLU A 143 20.54 -17.44 13.94
N GLY A 144 19.67 -17.92 13.05
CA GLY A 144 19.03 -19.24 13.14
C GLY A 144 17.57 -19.22 12.71
N VAL A 145 16.99 -20.41 12.60
CA VAL A 145 15.58 -20.63 12.25
C VAL A 145 14.80 -21.04 13.50
N TYR A 146 13.90 -20.18 13.95
CA TYR A 146 13.13 -20.36 15.18
C TYR A 146 11.70 -20.75 14.86
N ILE A 147 11.32 -21.98 15.20
CA ILE A 147 9.97 -22.49 14.98
C ILE A 147 9.05 -22.02 16.11
N VAL A 148 7.89 -21.43 15.75
CA VAL A 148 6.90 -20.93 16.73
C VAL A 148 5.46 -21.20 16.30
N LYS A 149 4.53 -21.25 17.26
CA LYS A 149 3.08 -21.42 17.02
C LYS A 149 2.32 -20.09 17.03
N GLY A 150 3.04 -19.01 16.74
CA GLY A 150 2.58 -17.62 16.77
C GLY A 150 2.96 -16.87 18.04
N LEU A 151 3.26 -15.59 17.89
CA LEU A 151 3.83 -14.71 18.90
C LEU A 151 3.02 -13.43 19.06
N ASN A 152 2.94 -12.94 20.31
CA ASN A 152 2.16 -11.77 20.69
C ASN A 152 3.03 -10.77 21.44
N LEU A 153 3.23 -9.58 20.87
CA LEU A 153 4.10 -8.52 21.41
C LEU A 153 3.32 -7.61 22.36
N PRO A 154 3.71 -7.52 23.65
CA PRO A 154 3.17 -6.50 24.54
C PRO A 154 3.70 -5.11 24.18
N SER A 155 3.06 -4.07 24.73
CA SER A 155 3.53 -2.68 24.60
C SER A 155 4.97 -2.53 25.09
N TRP A 156 5.70 -1.54 24.58
CA TRP A 156 7.09 -1.27 24.95
C TRP A 156 8.03 -2.45 24.67
N THR A 157 7.88 -3.08 23.51
CA THR A 157 8.72 -4.23 23.11
C THR A 157 9.50 -3.88 21.87
N ARG A 158 10.81 -4.18 21.88
CA ARG A 158 11.63 -4.22 20.68
C ARG A 158 12.05 -5.66 20.43
N LEU A 159 11.67 -6.21 19.28
CA LEU A 159 12.15 -7.50 18.80
C LEU A 159 13.15 -7.24 17.68
N VAL A 160 14.39 -7.69 17.85
CA VAL A 160 15.49 -7.38 16.93
C VAL A 160 16.22 -8.67 16.54
N GLY A 161 16.31 -8.97 15.25
CA GLY A 161 17.10 -10.08 14.74
C GLY A 161 18.53 -9.67 14.34
N ALA A 162 19.30 -10.66 13.86
CA ALA A 162 20.64 -10.46 13.31
C ALA A 162 20.65 -9.95 11.85
N GLY A 163 19.49 -9.86 11.21
CA GLY A 163 19.29 -9.44 9.82
C GLY A 163 18.28 -10.32 9.07
N LYS A 164 17.73 -9.80 7.97
CA LYS A 164 16.94 -10.59 7.00
C LYS A 164 17.76 -11.80 6.52
N GLY A 165 17.10 -12.94 6.36
CA GLY A 165 17.73 -14.22 5.99
C GLY A 165 18.60 -14.86 7.09
N LYS A 166 19.14 -14.08 8.03
CA LYS A 166 19.96 -14.59 9.15
C LYS A 166 19.10 -15.08 10.30
N THR A 167 18.17 -14.23 10.76
CA THR A 167 17.19 -14.62 11.77
C THR A 167 15.87 -14.88 11.08
N VAL A 168 15.41 -16.13 11.10
CA VAL A 168 14.11 -16.52 10.54
C VAL A 168 13.21 -16.97 11.69
N ILE A 169 12.05 -16.33 11.86
CA ILE A 169 10.99 -16.83 12.72
C ILE A 169 9.96 -17.50 11.81
N ARG A 170 9.85 -18.83 11.88
CA ARG A 170 8.98 -19.63 11.01
C ARG A 170 7.80 -20.19 11.78
N LEU A 171 6.62 -20.14 11.18
CA LEU A 171 5.42 -20.72 11.75
C LEU A 171 5.49 -22.26 11.70
N HIS A 172 5.16 -22.90 12.81
CA HIS A 172 5.16 -24.35 12.97
C HIS A 172 4.19 -25.05 12.00
N ASP A 173 4.50 -26.27 11.55
CA ASP A 173 3.70 -27.04 10.59
C ASP A 173 2.27 -27.32 11.11
N ASP A 174 2.12 -27.70 12.37
CA ASP A 174 0.81 -27.86 13.02
C ASP A 174 0.06 -26.55 13.34
N ALA A 175 0.60 -25.37 13.02
CA ALA A 175 -0.07 -24.13 13.35
C ALA A 175 -1.36 -23.97 12.51
N PRO A 176 -2.50 -23.63 13.14
CA PRO A 176 -3.76 -23.55 12.43
C PRO A 176 -3.70 -22.45 11.36
N ARG A 177 -4.42 -22.66 10.25
CA ARG A 177 -4.46 -21.72 9.11
C ARG A 177 -4.78 -20.28 9.50
N ARG A 178 -5.61 -20.05 10.52
CA ARG A 178 -5.97 -18.70 10.99
C ARG A 178 -4.87 -17.96 11.78
N ARG A 179 -3.72 -18.59 12.03
CA ARG A 179 -2.71 -18.03 12.94
C ARG A 179 -1.99 -16.87 12.26
N THR A 180 -1.98 -15.70 12.88
CA THR A 180 -0.98 -14.67 12.58
C THR A 180 0.35 -15.07 13.22
N LEU A 181 1.44 -14.98 12.48
CA LEU A 181 2.76 -15.38 12.99
C LEU A 181 3.25 -14.43 14.09
N LEU A 182 3.15 -13.12 13.88
CA LEU A 182 3.51 -12.10 14.86
C LEU A 182 2.42 -11.03 14.94
N ALA A 183 1.81 -10.86 16.13
CA ALA A 183 0.78 -9.85 16.36
C ALA A 183 1.10 -9.02 17.61
N ASN A 184 0.44 -7.87 17.79
CA ASN A 184 0.40 -7.23 19.10
C ASN A 184 -0.53 -7.99 20.07
N LYS A 185 -0.20 -7.97 21.37
CA LYS A 185 -0.84 -8.83 22.39
C LYS A 185 -2.32 -8.53 22.62
N ASN A 186 -2.72 -7.27 22.54
CA ASN A 186 -4.04 -6.77 22.88
C ASN A 186 -4.65 -6.05 21.67
N PRO A 187 -5.18 -6.76 20.66
CA PRO A 187 -5.69 -6.12 19.44
C PRO A 187 -6.97 -5.31 19.67
N ILE A 188 -7.74 -5.59 20.73
CA ILE A 188 -9.00 -4.89 21.04
C ILE A 188 -8.75 -3.58 21.80
N SER A 189 -8.07 -3.64 22.95
CA SER A 189 -7.73 -2.46 23.76
C SER A 189 -6.50 -1.70 23.25
N GLY A 190 -5.77 -2.31 22.32
CA GLY A 190 -4.58 -1.76 21.70
C GLY A 190 -3.29 -2.01 22.45
N ASN A 191 -2.19 -1.78 21.75
CA ASN A 191 -0.86 -1.70 22.31
C ASN A 191 -0.16 -0.43 21.84
N ARG A 192 1.00 -0.14 22.43
CA ARG A 192 1.79 1.02 22.03
C ARG A 192 3.28 0.79 22.07
N ASN A 193 4.00 1.56 21.27
CA ASN A 193 5.46 1.59 21.24
C ASN A 193 6.03 0.17 21.04
N ILE A 194 5.76 -0.43 19.88
CA ILE A 194 6.26 -1.77 19.51
C ILE A 194 7.14 -1.66 18.27
N SER A 195 8.30 -2.30 18.29
CA SER A 195 9.23 -2.37 17.16
C SER A 195 9.60 -3.81 16.80
N VAL A 196 9.64 -4.12 15.51
CA VAL A 196 10.18 -5.36 14.94
C VAL A 196 11.26 -4.98 13.91
N GLU A 197 12.48 -5.50 14.09
CA GLU A 197 13.65 -5.02 13.36
C GLU A 197 14.55 -6.17 12.90
N GLY A 198 15.03 -6.14 11.65
CA GLY A 198 16.17 -6.95 11.20
C GLY A 198 15.98 -8.46 11.26
N LEU A 199 14.87 -8.99 10.74
CA LEU A 199 14.60 -10.44 10.72
C LEU A 199 13.69 -10.82 9.54
N THR A 200 13.58 -12.13 9.27
CA THR A 200 12.61 -12.71 8.34
C THR A 200 11.48 -13.40 9.11
N LEU A 201 10.24 -13.15 8.68
CA LEU A 201 9.01 -13.79 9.14
C LEU A 201 8.54 -14.76 8.05
N ASP A 202 8.56 -16.05 8.32
CA ASP A 202 8.08 -17.07 7.38
C ASP A 202 6.81 -17.70 7.90
N TRP A 203 5.69 -17.41 7.26
CA TRP A 203 4.41 -17.96 7.68
C TRP A 203 4.23 -19.43 7.29
N ASN A 204 5.14 -20.00 6.48
CA ASN A 204 5.19 -21.40 6.13
C ASN A 204 3.91 -21.88 5.43
N ILE A 205 3.55 -21.28 4.29
CA ILE A 205 2.35 -21.65 3.52
C ILE A 205 2.38 -23.10 3.03
N GLU A 206 3.57 -23.69 2.86
CA GLU A 206 3.78 -25.04 2.34
C GLU A 206 3.23 -26.13 3.26
N ARG A 207 3.06 -25.84 4.56
CA ARG A 207 2.39 -26.75 5.51
C ARG A 207 0.92 -27.01 5.15
N LEU A 208 0.33 -26.18 4.29
CA LEU A 208 -1.06 -26.29 3.86
C LEU A 208 -1.16 -27.09 2.57
N ASP A 209 -2.22 -27.90 2.44
CA ASP A 209 -2.66 -28.48 1.16
C ASP A 209 -2.60 -27.43 0.02
N PRO A 210 -1.91 -27.68 -1.10
CA PRO A 210 -1.73 -26.70 -2.17
C PRO A 210 -3.03 -26.18 -2.82
N THR A 211 -4.11 -26.96 -2.76
CA THR A 211 -5.42 -26.64 -3.36
C THR A 211 -6.31 -25.82 -2.44
N GLN A 212 -6.02 -25.79 -1.14
CA GLN A 212 -6.85 -25.06 -0.19
C GLN A 212 -6.56 -23.55 -0.21
N LYS A 213 -7.63 -22.77 -0.04
CA LYS A 213 -7.56 -21.32 0.21
C LYS A 213 -6.78 -21.05 1.49
N SER A 214 -5.83 -20.12 1.45
CA SER A 214 -4.94 -19.81 2.58
C SER A 214 -5.57 -18.87 3.60
N ALA A 215 -6.40 -17.91 3.17
CA ALA A 215 -7.06 -16.95 4.05
C ALA A 215 -8.24 -17.55 4.84
N THR A 216 -8.42 -17.09 6.09
CA THR A 216 -9.56 -17.45 6.96
C THR A 216 -10.53 -16.30 7.27
N GLY A 217 -10.34 -15.14 6.63
CA GLY A 217 -11.14 -13.93 6.85
C GLY A 217 -10.58 -13.01 7.93
N ASN A 218 -11.02 -11.74 7.91
CA ASN A 218 -10.45 -10.64 8.69
C ASN A 218 -8.91 -10.53 8.50
N ASN A 219 -8.21 -9.95 9.47
CA ASN A 219 -6.74 -9.79 9.49
C ASN A 219 -5.94 -11.04 9.94
N PHE A 220 -6.50 -12.24 9.79
CA PHE A 220 -5.83 -13.49 10.18
C PHE A 220 -4.94 -14.04 9.06
N SER A 221 -3.98 -14.90 9.40
CA SER A 221 -3.10 -15.62 8.44
C SER A 221 -1.96 -14.78 7.82
N SER A 222 -1.72 -13.58 8.34
CA SER A 222 -0.60 -12.72 7.95
C SER A 222 0.70 -13.07 8.67
N CYS A 223 1.84 -12.65 8.12
CA CYS A 223 3.12 -12.72 8.83
C CYS A 223 3.11 -11.77 10.04
N LEU A 224 2.83 -10.48 9.81
CA LEU A 224 2.72 -9.49 10.87
C LEU A 224 1.37 -8.77 10.81
N THR A 225 0.70 -8.66 11.96
CA THR A 225 -0.48 -7.80 12.13
C THR A 225 -0.29 -6.84 13.29
N PHE A 226 -0.38 -5.54 13.02
CA PHE A 226 -0.58 -4.52 14.05
C PHE A 226 -2.04 -4.06 14.03
N ALA A 227 -2.78 -4.45 15.07
CA ALA A 227 -4.17 -4.13 15.26
C ALA A 227 -4.34 -3.20 16.48
N ASN A 228 -4.88 -2.00 16.27
CA ASN A 228 -5.00 -0.97 17.31
C ASN A 228 -3.65 -0.62 17.98
N VAL A 229 -2.59 -0.49 17.20
CA VAL A 229 -1.25 -0.14 17.69
C VAL A 229 -1.02 1.37 17.56
N GLN A 230 -0.62 2.01 18.65
CA GLN A 230 -0.18 3.40 18.70
C GLN A 230 1.36 3.47 18.74
N ASN A 231 2.00 4.14 17.79
CA ASN A 231 3.46 4.21 17.66
C ASN A 231 4.07 2.81 17.40
N GLY A 232 4.13 2.42 16.13
CA GLY A 232 4.67 1.13 15.68
C GLY A 232 5.83 1.29 14.71
N TRP A 233 6.79 0.37 14.75
CA TRP A 233 7.89 0.33 13.78
C TRP A 233 8.12 -1.08 13.25
N VAL A 234 8.31 -1.19 11.95
CA VAL A 234 8.78 -2.41 11.29
C VAL A 234 9.93 -2.00 10.37
N LYS A 235 11.17 -2.36 10.72
CA LYS A 235 12.37 -1.86 10.04
C LYS A 235 13.27 -2.98 9.56
N ASN A 236 13.60 -2.99 8.28
CA ASN A 236 14.46 -4.02 7.71
C ASN A 236 13.94 -5.44 8.03
N VAL A 237 12.63 -5.66 7.88
CA VAL A 237 11.97 -6.96 8.10
C VAL A 237 11.52 -7.53 6.78
N GLU A 238 11.74 -8.81 6.58
CA GLU A 238 11.22 -9.55 5.44
C GLU A 238 10.07 -10.44 5.89
N ALA A 239 9.02 -10.56 5.09
CA ALA A 239 7.92 -11.46 5.37
C ALA A 239 7.61 -12.30 4.13
N ILE A 240 7.71 -13.62 4.26
CA ILE A 240 7.61 -14.55 3.14
C ILE A 240 6.49 -15.56 3.36
N ASN A 241 5.90 -15.97 2.24
CA ASN A 241 4.90 -17.03 2.19
C ASN A 241 3.71 -16.86 3.16
N PRO A 242 3.15 -15.66 3.42
CA PRO A 242 1.97 -15.51 4.26
C PRO A 242 0.72 -16.08 3.61
N GLY A 243 -0.14 -16.64 4.45
CA GLY A 243 -1.45 -17.13 4.02
C GLY A 243 -2.42 -16.00 3.66
N LEU A 244 -2.19 -14.78 4.16
CA LEU A 244 -2.92 -13.56 3.80
C LEU A 244 -1.92 -12.47 3.38
N HIS A 245 -1.51 -11.57 4.28
CA HIS A 245 -0.61 -10.45 3.94
C HIS A 245 0.80 -10.61 4.54
N CYS A 246 1.82 -9.98 3.96
CA CYS A 246 3.13 -9.87 4.62
C CYS A 246 3.01 -8.99 5.88
N PHE A 247 2.48 -7.78 5.71
CA PHE A 247 2.28 -6.82 6.80
C PHE A 247 0.90 -6.20 6.72
N ASP A 248 0.10 -6.33 7.79
CA ASP A 248 -1.22 -5.69 7.89
C ASP A 248 -1.27 -4.71 9.07
N ILE A 249 -1.52 -3.44 8.75
CA ILE A 249 -1.70 -2.36 9.73
C ILE A 249 -3.19 -2.01 9.79
N SER A 250 -3.87 -2.48 10.83
CA SER A 250 -5.32 -2.50 10.88
C SER A 250 -5.91 -1.99 12.21
N SER A 251 -7.24 -1.84 12.22
CA SER A 251 -8.07 -2.03 13.41
C SER A 251 -8.09 -3.50 13.83
N SER A 252 -8.78 -3.81 14.94
CA SER A 252 -8.97 -5.21 15.37
C SER A 252 -9.76 -6.03 14.35
N PHE A 253 -10.72 -5.38 13.67
CA PHE A 253 -11.61 -6.00 12.70
C PHE A 253 -11.79 -5.10 11.49
N TYR A 254 -11.83 -5.70 10.30
CA TYR A 254 -12.31 -5.03 9.10
C TYR A 254 -13.82 -4.80 9.24
N SER A 255 -14.23 -3.54 9.09
CA SER A 255 -15.62 -3.11 9.24
C SER A 255 -16.21 -2.80 7.87
N TYR A 256 -17.30 -3.49 7.55
CA TYR A 256 -18.07 -3.31 6.32
C TYR A 256 -19.40 -2.60 6.63
N ALA A 257 -19.33 -1.54 7.42
CA ALA A 257 -20.49 -0.80 7.90
C ALA A 257 -21.02 0.24 6.88
N GLY A 258 -20.54 0.19 5.64
CA GLY A 258 -20.92 1.07 4.54
C GLY A 258 -20.01 2.28 4.36
N ASP A 259 -20.05 2.85 3.16
CA ASP A 259 -19.32 4.09 2.84
C ASP A 259 -19.79 5.25 3.75
N GLY A 260 -18.83 6.02 4.26
CA GLY A 260 -19.00 7.05 5.28
C GLY A 260 -18.74 6.56 6.70
N THR A 261 -18.30 5.31 6.88
CA THR A 261 -17.96 4.74 8.20
C THR A 261 -16.56 4.11 8.24
N LYS A 262 -16.02 3.92 9.44
CA LYS A 262 -14.70 3.35 9.71
C LYS A 262 -14.74 2.49 10.97
N ALA A 263 -13.95 1.40 11.04
CA ALA A 263 -13.80 0.66 12.29
C ALA A 263 -13.20 1.53 13.41
N LYS A 264 -13.59 1.29 14.66
CA LYS A 264 -12.94 1.85 15.86
C LYS A 264 -11.62 1.12 16.13
N GLY A 265 -10.71 1.80 16.84
CA GLY A 265 -9.44 1.20 17.28
C GLY A 265 -8.48 0.91 16.13
N GLY A 266 -8.43 1.77 15.12
CA GLY A 266 -7.41 1.73 14.08
C GLY A 266 -6.01 1.97 14.63
N SER A 267 -5.00 1.35 14.02
CA SER A 267 -3.61 1.66 14.33
C SER A 267 -3.25 3.09 13.93
N GLN A 268 -2.32 3.71 14.67
CA GLN A 268 -1.88 5.08 14.41
C GLN A 268 -0.38 5.28 14.62
N TYR A 269 0.22 6.13 13.77
CA TYR A 269 1.63 6.50 13.81
C TYR A 269 2.54 5.28 13.66
N VAL A 270 2.39 4.59 12.54
CA VAL A 270 3.16 3.38 12.22
C VAL A 270 4.11 3.67 11.08
N TRP A 271 5.37 3.23 11.22
CA TRP A 271 6.38 3.35 10.18
C TRP A 271 6.94 1.99 9.78
N LEU A 272 6.73 1.62 8.51
CA LEU A 272 7.37 0.49 7.86
C LEU A 272 8.48 1.03 6.96
N ASP A 273 9.71 0.63 7.20
CA ASP A 273 10.87 1.06 6.42
C ASP A 273 11.72 -0.14 6.00
N GLN A 274 12.11 -0.19 4.73
CA GLN A 274 12.94 -1.27 4.23
C GLN A 274 12.31 -2.64 4.48
N VAL A 275 10.99 -2.73 4.42
CA VAL A 275 10.30 -4.02 4.50
C VAL A 275 10.26 -4.68 3.13
N THR A 276 10.41 -6.00 3.12
CA THR A 276 10.34 -6.81 1.90
C THR A 276 9.39 -7.98 2.06
N GLY A 277 8.90 -8.53 0.96
CA GLY A 277 8.13 -9.77 1.03
C GLY A 277 7.67 -10.30 -0.32
N TYR A 278 7.40 -11.60 -0.34
CA TYR A 278 6.94 -12.34 -1.52
C TYR A 278 6.13 -13.58 -1.11
N GLY A 279 5.51 -14.23 -2.10
CA GLY A 279 4.71 -15.44 -1.89
C GLY A 279 3.42 -15.19 -1.10
N PHE A 280 3.00 -13.93 -0.98
CA PHE A 280 1.84 -13.55 -0.19
C PHE A 280 0.52 -13.96 -0.84
N GLY A 281 -0.40 -14.48 -0.02
CA GLY A 281 -1.70 -14.95 -0.48
C GLY A 281 -2.60 -13.84 -0.99
N ASP A 282 -2.51 -12.66 -0.38
CA ASP A 282 -3.29 -11.46 -0.72
C ASP A 282 -2.35 -10.31 -1.09
N ASP A 283 -1.86 -9.52 -0.11
CA ASP A 283 -1.01 -8.34 -0.39
C ASP A 283 0.34 -8.39 0.33
N GLY A 284 1.30 -7.63 -0.20
CA GLY A 284 2.57 -7.39 0.46
C GLY A 284 2.35 -6.59 1.75
N VAL A 285 2.24 -5.27 1.62
CA VAL A 285 1.82 -4.40 2.74
C VAL A 285 0.42 -3.88 2.51
N THR A 286 -0.42 -3.97 3.55
CA THR A 286 -1.78 -3.45 3.50
C THR A 286 -2.13 -2.64 4.74
N THR A 287 -3.06 -1.69 4.57
CA THR A 287 -3.59 -0.88 5.66
C THR A 287 -5.11 -0.87 5.65
N HIS A 288 -5.73 -1.00 6.82
CA HIS A 288 -7.17 -1.00 6.98
C HIS A 288 -7.59 -0.18 8.20
N HIS A 289 -8.61 0.65 8.05
CA HIS A 289 -9.24 1.44 9.10
C HIS A 289 -8.26 2.09 10.08
N SER A 290 -7.11 2.53 9.59
CA SER A 290 -5.99 3.05 10.39
C SER A 290 -5.60 4.44 9.89
N ASP A 291 -4.78 5.16 10.66
CA ASP A 291 -4.42 6.55 10.38
C ASP A 291 -2.91 6.79 10.56
N PHE A 292 -2.33 7.78 9.89
CA PHE A 292 -0.93 8.18 10.12
C PHE A 292 0.06 7.03 9.92
N ILE A 293 0.07 6.48 8.71
CA ILE A 293 0.94 5.36 8.34
C ILE A 293 1.98 5.86 7.35
N PHE A 294 3.23 5.48 7.58
CA PHE A 294 4.35 5.79 6.72
C PHE A 294 4.99 4.50 6.22
N ILE A 295 5.10 4.33 4.91
CA ILE A 295 5.72 3.17 4.28
C ILE A 295 6.82 3.69 3.36
N SER A 296 8.08 3.37 3.66
CA SER A 296 9.21 3.88 2.90
C SER A 296 10.21 2.81 2.48
N ASN A 297 10.88 3.07 1.36
CA ASN A 297 12.01 2.29 0.87
C ASN A 297 11.72 0.78 0.91
N SER A 298 10.56 0.32 0.45
CA SER A 298 10.11 -1.07 0.61
C SER A 298 9.93 -1.77 -0.74
N HIS A 299 9.93 -3.11 -0.74
CA HIS A 299 9.76 -3.90 -1.97
C HIS A 299 8.90 -5.15 -1.79
N PHE A 300 7.88 -5.32 -2.63
CA PHE A 300 7.02 -6.50 -2.62
C PHE A 300 6.85 -7.06 -4.03
N HIS A 301 6.95 -8.37 -4.17
CA HIS A 301 6.88 -9.03 -5.47
C HIS A 301 6.30 -10.43 -5.39
N ASP A 302 5.93 -10.98 -6.54
CA ASP A 302 5.55 -12.39 -6.72
C ASP A 302 4.54 -12.90 -5.66
N PRO A 303 3.33 -12.33 -5.59
CA PRO A 303 2.26 -12.90 -4.78
C PRO A 303 1.97 -14.34 -5.17
N GLY A 304 1.65 -15.17 -4.18
CA GLY A 304 1.09 -16.49 -4.40
C GLY A 304 -0.40 -16.47 -4.79
N GLY A 305 -1.14 -15.43 -4.37
CA GLY A 305 -2.56 -15.24 -4.74
C GLY A 305 -3.54 -16.28 -4.13
N ARG A 306 -3.07 -17.10 -3.18
CA ARG A 306 -3.83 -18.23 -2.61
C ARG A 306 -4.95 -17.81 -1.64
N SER A 307 -5.04 -16.52 -1.31
CA SER A 307 -6.17 -15.95 -0.58
C SER A 307 -7.40 -15.77 -1.45
N HIS A 308 -7.29 -16.00 -2.76
CA HIS A 308 -8.35 -15.74 -3.72
C HIS A 308 -8.67 -16.95 -4.58
N LYS A 309 -9.72 -16.84 -5.38
CA LYS A 309 -9.99 -17.81 -6.44
C LYS A 309 -8.94 -17.62 -7.54
N LYS A 310 -8.38 -18.74 -8.05
CA LYS A 310 -7.43 -18.71 -9.16
C LYS A 310 -7.98 -17.90 -10.35
N GLY A 311 -7.20 -16.95 -10.84
CA GLY A 311 -7.58 -16.05 -11.93
C GLY A 311 -8.40 -14.82 -11.53
N PHE A 312 -8.71 -14.65 -10.24
CA PHE A 312 -9.41 -13.50 -9.66
C PHE A 312 -8.76 -13.07 -8.34
N SER A 313 -7.43 -13.00 -8.33
CA SER A 313 -6.60 -12.65 -7.20
C SER A 313 -6.25 -11.17 -7.23
N ASN A 314 -6.81 -10.42 -6.28
CA ASN A 314 -6.54 -9.00 -6.09
C ASN A 314 -5.25 -8.80 -5.29
N SER A 315 -4.14 -9.36 -5.76
CA SER A 315 -2.93 -9.46 -4.95
C SER A 315 -1.93 -8.35 -5.25
N ASN A 316 -1.83 -7.37 -4.36
CA ASN A 316 -1.09 -6.14 -4.60
C ASN A 316 0.25 -6.08 -3.87
N GLY A 317 1.22 -5.33 -4.41
CA GLY A 317 2.45 -5.04 -3.68
C GLY A 317 2.16 -4.16 -2.45
N PHE A 318 1.42 -3.08 -2.67
CA PHE A 318 1.01 -2.12 -1.66
C PHE A 318 -0.49 -1.86 -1.79
N GLU A 319 -1.24 -2.10 -0.72
CA GLU A 319 -2.68 -1.90 -0.70
C GLU A 319 -3.07 -0.91 0.42
N ILE A 320 -3.62 0.24 0.04
CA ILE A 320 -4.19 1.18 0.99
C ILE A 320 -5.70 1.03 0.91
N ASP A 321 -6.25 0.22 1.82
CA ASP A 321 -7.61 -0.30 1.72
C ASP A 321 -8.59 0.38 2.68
N ASP A 322 -9.84 -0.09 2.63
CA ASP A 322 -10.96 0.10 3.55
C ASP A 322 -10.66 0.95 4.78
N GLY A 323 -11.14 2.19 4.78
CA GLY A 323 -11.15 3.10 5.93
C GLY A 323 -9.79 3.69 6.30
N SER A 324 -8.73 3.40 5.54
CA SER A 324 -7.42 3.98 5.75
C SER A 324 -7.40 5.47 5.48
N ARG A 325 -6.66 6.24 6.29
CA ARG A 325 -6.47 7.67 6.00
C ARG A 325 -5.09 8.13 6.36
N ARG A 326 -4.63 9.22 5.73
CA ARG A 326 -3.35 9.86 6.06
C ARG A 326 -2.23 8.83 5.99
N VAL A 327 -2.00 8.34 4.77
CA VAL A 327 -0.99 7.34 4.47
C VAL A 327 0.03 7.93 3.51
N TRP A 328 1.30 7.76 3.83
CA TRP A 328 2.41 8.25 3.02
C TRP A 328 3.26 7.09 2.53
N LEU A 329 3.52 7.06 1.22
CA LEU A 329 4.37 6.08 0.54
C LEU A 329 5.56 6.80 -0.08
N VAL A 330 6.79 6.39 0.26
CA VAL A 330 8.01 7.07 -0.20
C VAL A 330 9.04 6.08 -0.72
N ASN A 331 9.47 6.25 -1.97
CA ASN A 331 10.52 5.47 -2.63
C ASN A 331 10.30 3.95 -2.51
N ASN A 332 9.07 3.52 -2.70
CA ASN A 332 8.71 2.09 -2.67
C ASN A 332 8.83 1.47 -4.06
N SER A 333 8.70 0.15 -4.12
CA SER A 333 8.74 -0.55 -5.39
C SER A 333 7.99 -1.89 -5.36
N SER A 334 7.42 -2.28 -6.49
CA SER A 334 6.65 -3.53 -6.63
C SER A 334 7.01 -4.24 -7.92
N ALA A 335 6.88 -5.58 -7.93
CA ALA A 335 7.05 -6.33 -9.17
C ALA A 335 6.16 -7.57 -9.32
N ARG A 336 5.60 -7.76 -10.51
CA ARG A 336 4.80 -8.94 -10.89
C ARG A 336 3.56 -9.17 -10.01
N CYS A 337 3.04 -8.12 -9.39
CA CYS A 337 1.79 -8.12 -8.65
C CYS A 337 0.59 -7.92 -9.59
N PHE A 338 -0.62 -8.08 -9.05
CA PHE A 338 -1.81 -7.55 -9.72
C PHE A 338 -1.74 -6.02 -9.75
N GLY A 339 -1.82 -5.37 -8.58
CA GLY A 339 -1.57 -3.95 -8.43
C GLY A 339 -0.17 -3.68 -7.90
N GLY A 340 0.53 -2.69 -8.45
CA GLY A 340 1.75 -2.19 -7.83
C GLY A 340 1.43 -1.44 -6.53
N VAL A 341 0.68 -0.35 -6.68
CA VAL A 341 -0.02 0.35 -5.59
C VAL A 341 -1.51 0.39 -5.89
N GLU A 342 -2.30 -0.17 -5.00
CA GLU A 342 -3.76 -0.05 -5.03
C GLU A 342 -4.24 0.86 -3.89
N ILE A 343 -5.04 1.86 -4.21
CA ILE A 343 -5.71 2.73 -3.23
C ILE A 343 -7.20 2.54 -3.45
N LYS A 344 -7.87 1.87 -2.50
CA LYS A 344 -9.25 1.46 -2.72
C LYS A 344 -10.13 1.38 -1.47
N ALA A 345 -11.36 0.96 -1.72
CA ALA A 345 -12.14 0.16 -0.80
C ALA A 345 -13.08 -0.80 -1.53
N HIS A 346 -13.59 -1.76 -0.76
CA HIS A 346 -14.77 -2.54 -1.09
C HIS A 346 -16.04 -1.67 -1.08
N ALA A 347 -17.07 -2.08 -1.84
CA ALA A 347 -18.33 -1.34 -1.96
C ALA A 347 -19.06 -1.08 -0.63
N THR A 348 -18.83 -1.94 0.36
CA THR A 348 -19.46 -1.84 1.68
C THR A 348 -18.55 -1.19 2.73
N SER A 349 -17.51 -0.47 2.30
CA SER A 349 -16.57 0.22 3.17
C SER A 349 -16.29 1.65 2.67
N SER A 350 -15.56 2.43 3.47
CA SER A 350 -15.08 3.74 3.02
C SER A 350 -13.76 3.57 2.28
N ALA A 351 -13.62 4.18 1.11
CA ALA A 351 -12.36 4.31 0.39
C ALA A 351 -11.27 4.97 1.22
N ALA A 352 -10.04 4.50 1.03
CA ALA A 352 -8.87 5.14 1.59
C ALA A 352 -8.79 6.61 1.14
N ALA A 353 -8.45 7.53 2.06
CA ALA A 353 -8.47 8.97 1.78
C ALA A 353 -7.26 9.72 2.37
N GLY A 354 -6.75 10.74 1.67
CA GLY A 354 -5.53 11.42 2.09
C GLY A 354 -4.31 10.51 1.98
N VAL A 355 -4.10 9.98 0.78
CA VAL A 355 -2.97 9.10 0.46
C VAL A 355 -1.97 9.87 -0.39
N HIS A 356 -0.71 9.87 0.03
CA HIS A 356 0.33 10.70 -0.55
C HIS A 356 1.52 9.84 -0.96
N ILE A 357 1.89 9.87 -2.24
CA ILE A 357 3.00 9.08 -2.81
C ILE A 357 4.11 10.04 -3.24
N SER A 358 5.35 9.79 -2.83
CA SER A 358 6.53 10.47 -3.36
C SER A 358 7.60 9.44 -3.71
N GLY A 359 7.59 9.01 -4.98
CA GLY A 359 8.46 7.96 -5.48
C GLY A 359 7.83 6.58 -5.34
N HIS A 360 7.53 5.95 -6.47
CA HIS A 360 7.25 4.52 -6.54
C HIS A 360 7.70 3.94 -7.87
N LEU A 361 8.33 2.77 -7.84
CA LEU A 361 8.77 2.03 -9.02
C LEU A 361 8.03 0.70 -9.14
N SER A 362 7.09 0.62 -10.07
CA SER A 362 6.34 -0.59 -10.40
C SER A 362 6.90 -1.24 -11.66
N VAL A 363 7.18 -2.55 -11.60
CA VAL A 363 7.82 -3.29 -12.69
C VAL A 363 7.04 -4.58 -12.99
N ASN A 364 6.49 -4.70 -14.20
CA ASN A 364 5.71 -5.88 -14.61
C ASN A 364 4.48 -6.17 -13.75
N ASP A 365 3.97 -5.19 -12.99
CA ASP A 365 2.65 -5.30 -12.35
C ASP A 365 1.56 -5.20 -13.43
N ASN A 366 0.39 -5.81 -13.20
CA ASN A 366 -0.72 -5.65 -14.14
C ASN A 366 -1.22 -4.22 -14.15
N ARG A 367 -1.58 -3.67 -12.99
CA ARG A 367 -1.97 -2.27 -12.83
C ARG A 367 -0.99 -1.58 -11.88
N ALA A 368 0.00 -0.88 -12.45
CA ALA A 368 1.06 -0.26 -11.65
C ALA A 368 0.51 0.68 -10.56
N PHE A 369 -0.43 1.56 -10.93
CA PHE A 369 -1.14 2.42 -10.00
C PHE A 369 -2.66 2.30 -10.22
N ASN A 370 -3.40 1.74 -9.25
CA ASN A 370 -4.83 1.46 -9.38
C ASN A 370 -5.64 2.14 -8.27
N PHE A 371 -6.32 3.24 -8.58
CA PHE A 371 -7.10 4.01 -7.61
C PHE A 371 -8.59 3.82 -7.92
N ARG A 372 -9.34 3.20 -7.01
CA ARG A 372 -10.73 2.82 -7.27
C ARG A 372 -11.58 2.68 -6.02
N HIS A 373 -12.87 3.00 -6.08
CA HIS A 373 -13.83 2.57 -5.07
C HIS A 373 -14.87 1.63 -5.68
N ILE A 374 -14.79 0.34 -5.37
CA ILE A 374 -15.69 -0.68 -5.92
C ILE A 374 -17.15 -0.32 -5.61
N GLY A 375 -18.06 -0.54 -6.55
CA GLY A 375 -19.50 -0.29 -6.36
C GLY A 375 -19.89 1.19 -6.33
N HIS A 376 -18.98 2.08 -6.74
CA HIS A 376 -19.21 3.53 -6.84
C HIS A 376 -18.71 4.07 -8.20
N HIS A 377 -18.84 3.27 -9.26
CA HIS A 377 -18.22 3.48 -10.56
C HIS A 377 -19.22 3.88 -11.64
N HIS A 378 -20.44 3.36 -11.58
CA HIS A 378 -21.45 3.46 -12.62
C HIS A 378 -22.51 4.52 -12.31
N ALA A 379 -23.31 4.90 -13.30
CA ALA A 379 -24.26 6.01 -13.17
C ALA A 379 -25.39 5.70 -12.16
N GLU A 380 -25.72 4.43 -12.02
CA GLU A 380 -26.69 3.85 -11.10
C GLU A 380 -26.17 3.66 -9.67
N ASP A 381 -24.85 3.65 -9.48
CA ASP A 381 -24.25 3.52 -8.16
C ASP A 381 -24.42 4.81 -7.34
N ASP A 382 -24.41 4.71 -6.02
CA ASP A 382 -24.22 5.90 -5.19
C ASP A 382 -22.83 6.50 -5.44
N GLU A 383 -22.71 7.83 -5.38
CA GLU A 383 -21.38 8.44 -5.46
C GLU A 383 -20.66 8.22 -4.12
N SER A 384 -19.38 7.87 -4.18
CA SER A 384 -18.64 7.60 -2.94
C SER A 384 -18.67 8.81 -2.00
N LYS A 385 -18.70 8.54 -0.71
CA LYS A 385 -18.62 9.54 0.37
C LYS A 385 -17.22 9.70 0.93
N SER A 386 -16.26 8.88 0.50
CA SER A 386 -14.94 8.73 1.10
C SER A 386 -13.77 8.77 0.12
N ALA A 387 -14.00 8.44 -1.17
CA ALA A 387 -12.93 8.36 -2.19
C ALA A 387 -12.41 9.74 -2.60
N PHE A 388 -11.53 10.31 -1.78
CA PHE A 388 -10.98 11.65 -1.96
C PHE A 388 -9.50 11.74 -1.62
N THR A 389 -8.84 12.70 -2.27
CA THR A 389 -7.51 13.19 -1.92
C THR A 389 -6.44 12.12 -2.07
N ILE A 390 -5.92 12.02 -3.30
CA ILE A 390 -4.67 11.31 -3.60
C ILE A 390 -3.71 12.31 -4.21
N THR A 391 -2.50 12.43 -3.67
CA THR A 391 -1.44 13.20 -4.34
C THR A 391 -0.24 12.31 -4.56
N ALA A 392 0.23 12.22 -5.79
CA ALA A 392 1.35 11.39 -6.16
C ALA A 392 2.38 12.21 -6.93
N GLN A 393 3.65 11.98 -6.62
CA GLN A 393 4.76 12.48 -7.40
C GLN A 393 5.80 11.39 -7.66
N LYS A 394 6.55 11.53 -8.75
CA LYS A 394 7.65 10.61 -9.12
C LYS A 394 7.17 9.16 -9.28
N LEU A 395 6.11 8.97 -10.06
CA LEU A 395 5.56 7.64 -10.34
C LEU A 395 6.24 7.00 -11.56
N VAL A 396 6.74 5.78 -11.41
CA VAL A 396 7.36 5.04 -12.51
C VAL A 396 6.68 3.69 -12.67
N ALA A 397 6.14 3.44 -13.86
CA ALA A 397 5.59 2.15 -14.28
C ALA A 397 6.40 1.62 -15.46
N ILE A 398 7.02 0.46 -15.29
CA ILE A 398 7.83 -0.22 -16.30
C ILE A 398 7.13 -1.52 -16.69
N HIS A 399 6.80 -1.61 -17.97
CA HIS A 399 6.23 -2.76 -18.66
C HIS A 399 5.02 -3.37 -17.94
N PRO A 400 3.89 -2.66 -17.76
CA PRO A 400 2.68 -3.31 -17.27
C PRO A 400 2.30 -4.52 -18.15
N VAL A 401 1.92 -5.65 -17.54
CA VAL A 401 1.65 -6.92 -18.27
C VAL A 401 0.39 -7.64 -17.79
N HIS A 402 -0.22 -8.46 -18.65
CA HIS A 402 -1.24 -9.42 -18.24
C HIS A 402 -0.70 -10.41 -17.19
N THR A 403 -1.54 -10.80 -16.24
CA THR A 403 -1.18 -11.71 -15.15
C THR A 403 -2.22 -12.80 -14.95
N GLU A 404 -1.76 -14.01 -14.62
CA GLU A 404 -2.64 -15.12 -14.23
C GLU A 404 -3.31 -14.92 -12.87
N LEU A 405 -2.83 -13.96 -12.06
CA LEU A 405 -3.47 -13.57 -10.80
C LEU A 405 -4.89 -13.12 -11.07
N TYR A 406 -5.08 -12.23 -12.05
CA TYR A 406 -6.36 -11.67 -12.45
C TYR A 406 -6.51 -11.72 -13.97
N LYS A 407 -6.96 -12.88 -14.48
CA LYS A 407 -6.88 -13.26 -15.90
C LYS A 407 -7.53 -12.28 -16.87
N ASN A 408 -8.65 -11.70 -16.46
CA ASN A 408 -9.45 -10.81 -17.30
C ASN A 408 -9.09 -9.33 -17.08
N SER A 409 -8.04 -9.03 -16.30
CA SER A 409 -7.60 -7.65 -16.10
C SER A 409 -6.56 -7.26 -17.14
N SER A 410 -6.88 -6.16 -17.81
CA SER A 410 -6.00 -5.48 -18.75
C SER A 410 -4.88 -4.72 -18.02
N PRO A 411 -3.62 -4.78 -18.52
CA PRO A 411 -2.50 -4.04 -17.94
C PRO A 411 -2.64 -2.53 -18.09
N ARG A 412 -2.29 -1.78 -17.04
CA ARG A 412 -2.37 -0.32 -16.99
C ARG A 412 -1.19 0.28 -16.22
N ALA A 413 -0.64 1.36 -16.72
CA ALA A 413 0.31 2.17 -15.95
C ALA A 413 -0.41 2.95 -14.84
N LEU A 414 -1.58 3.54 -15.12
CA LEU A 414 -2.40 4.24 -14.13
C LEU A 414 -3.88 4.04 -14.43
N VAL A 415 -4.68 3.84 -13.38
CA VAL A 415 -6.15 3.88 -13.42
C VAL A 415 -6.65 4.75 -12.28
N VAL A 416 -7.48 5.74 -12.60
CA VAL A 416 -8.21 6.55 -11.61
C VAL A 416 -9.71 6.34 -11.83
N SER A 417 -10.42 5.85 -10.82
CA SER A 417 -11.85 5.52 -10.87
C SER A 417 -12.55 5.86 -9.56
N GLY A 418 -13.68 6.54 -9.60
CA GLY A 418 -14.52 6.92 -8.44
C GLY A 418 -13.90 7.94 -7.49
N TYR A 419 -12.58 8.16 -7.56
CA TYR A 419 -11.84 9.09 -6.72
C TYR A 419 -11.98 10.52 -7.20
N ARG A 420 -12.03 11.44 -6.23
CA ARG A 420 -11.96 12.89 -6.48
C ARG A 420 -10.78 13.56 -5.82
N ASN A 421 -10.36 14.69 -6.39
CA ASN A 421 -9.18 15.44 -5.94
C ASN A 421 -7.91 14.58 -6.02
N VAL A 422 -7.53 14.19 -7.24
CA VAL A 422 -6.35 13.34 -7.50
C VAL A 422 -5.33 14.15 -8.29
N ALA A 423 -4.12 14.32 -7.77
CA ALA A 423 -3.03 15.00 -8.48
C ALA A 423 -1.85 14.05 -8.66
N VAL A 424 -1.42 13.82 -9.90
CA VAL A 424 -0.25 13.02 -10.25
C VAL A 424 0.74 13.91 -11.00
N ASN A 425 1.90 14.14 -10.41
CA ASN A 425 2.94 15.02 -10.97
C ASN A 425 4.23 14.23 -11.23
N ARG A 426 4.91 14.45 -12.35
CA ARG A 426 6.17 13.80 -12.70
C ARG A 426 6.07 12.28 -12.73
N PHE A 427 5.66 11.74 -13.86
CA PHE A 427 5.53 10.30 -14.04
C PHE A 427 6.22 9.80 -15.31
N LEU A 428 6.66 8.55 -15.28
CA LEU A 428 7.09 7.78 -16.44
C LEU A 428 6.22 6.53 -16.53
N PHE A 429 5.47 6.42 -17.62
CA PHE A 429 4.76 5.21 -17.99
C PHE A 429 5.44 4.63 -19.23
N ALA A 430 6.23 3.57 -19.04
CA ALA A 430 6.97 2.93 -20.11
C ALA A 430 6.41 1.52 -20.34
N GLY A 431 5.76 1.30 -21.48
CA GLY A 431 5.42 -0.03 -21.98
C GLY A 431 6.62 -0.74 -22.58
N ASP A 432 6.48 -2.04 -22.80
CA ASP A 432 7.42 -2.83 -23.60
C ASP A 432 7.00 -2.74 -25.08
N PRO A 433 7.82 -2.14 -25.97
CA PRO A 433 7.47 -1.95 -27.38
C PRO A 433 7.19 -3.25 -28.15
N ASP A 434 7.67 -4.39 -27.65
CA ASP A 434 7.51 -5.70 -28.28
C ASP A 434 6.37 -6.51 -27.65
N TYR A 435 5.72 -5.99 -26.60
CA TYR A 435 4.60 -6.65 -25.93
C TYR A 435 3.28 -6.38 -26.66
N ASP A 436 2.39 -7.38 -26.69
CA ASP A 436 1.03 -7.24 -27.23
C ASP A 436 0.04 -6.77 -26.14
N TYR A 437 -0.26 -5.48 -26.17
CA TYR A 437 -1.24 -4.78 -25.35
C TYR A 437 -2.67 -4.92 -25.86
N ARG A 438 -2.91 -5.67 -26.95
CA ARG A 438 -4.25 -6.04 -27.44
C ARG A 438 -5.19 -4.86 -27.72
N GLY A 439 -4.65 -3.71 -28.11
CA GLY A 439 -5.43 -2.50 -28.33
C GLY A 439 -6.03 -1.91 -27.04
N GLU A 440 -5.54 -2.31 -25.88
CA GLU A 440 -6.00 -1.77 -24.61
C GLU A 440 -5.29 -0.44 -24.29
N THR A 441 -5.90 0.41 -23.46
CA THR A 441 -5.33 1.71 -23.07
C THR A 441 -4.11 1.57 -22.15
N ALA A 442 -3.09 2.44 -22.24
CA ALA A 442 -1.98 2.44 -21.28
C ALA A 442 -2.34 3.04 -19.91
N ALA A 443 -3.02 4.19 -19.86
CA ALA A 443 -3.49 4.83 -18.63
C ALA A 443 -4.92 5.38 -18.76
N SER A 444 -5.72 5.40 -17.67
CA SER A 444 -7.09 5.94 -17.75
C SER A 444 -7.56 6.73 -16.53
N VAL A 445 -8.39 7.73 -16.82
CA VAL A 445 -9.26 8.44 -15.86
C VAL A 445 -10.71 8.16 -16.28
N GLN A 446 -11.44 7.44 -15.43
CA GLN A 446 -12.72 6.83 -15.81
C GLN A 446 -13.68 6.74 -14.62
N PHE A 447 -14.91 6.29 -14.85
CA PHE A 447 -15.88 5.89 -13.83
C PHE A 447 -16.03 6.88 -12.66
N ARG A 448 -16.68 8.03 -12.88
CA ARG A 448 -16.95 9.06 -11.86
C ARG A 448 -15.73 9.74 -11.23
N ALA A 449 -14.52 9.47 -11.73
CA ALA A 449 -13.34 10.21 -11.30
C ALA A 449 -13.53 11.71 -11.56
N GLY A 450 -13.08 12.57 -10.65
CA GLY A 450 -13.23 14.01 -10.87
C GLY A 450 -12.26 14.90 -10.13
N ASN A 451 -12.00 16.10 -10.67
CA ASN A 451 -10.93 16.97 -10.18
C ASN A 451 -9.59 16.21 -10.19
N VAL A 452 -9.22 15.70 -11.37
CA VAL A 452 -8.01 14.90 -11.56
C VAL A 452 -6.99 15.72 -12.34
N ALA A 453 -5.74 15.75 -11.89
CA ALA A 453 -4.65 16.38 -12.61
C ALA A 453 -3.55 15.35 -12.90
N LEU A 454 -3.11 15.27 -14.15
CA LEU A 454 -1.92 14.54 -14.58
C LEU A 454 -0.93 15.54 -15.19
N ALA A 455 0.25 15.71 -14.59
CA ALA A 455 1.19 16.72 -15.05
C ALA A 455 2.66 16.26 -15.14
N ASN A 456 3.40 16.90 -16.05
CA ASN A 456 4.86 16.77 -16.21
C ASN A 456 5.32 15.33 -16.43
N GLY A 457 4.63 14.58 -17.28
CA GLY A 457 4.84 13.14 -17.44
C GLY A 457 5.25 12.70 -18.85
N ARG A 458 5.76 11.47 -18.92
CA ARG A 458 6.17 10.79 -20.15
C ARG A 458 5.43 9.46 -20.28
N ILE A 459 4.83 9.22 -21.45
CA ILE A 459 4.27 7.91 -21.84
C ILE A 459 5.05 7.41 -23.05
N GLN A 460 5.51 6.16 -23.02
CA GLN A 460 6.33 5.61 -24.09
C GLN A 460 6.16 4.11 -24.26
N GLY A 461 6.44 3.59 -25.45
CA GLY A 461 6.61 2.15 -25.68
C GLY A 461 5.34 1.29 -25.68
N PHE A 462 4.14 1.86 -25.61
CA PHE A 462 2.89 1.10 -25.70
C PHE A 462 2.44 0.86 -27.16
N ARG A 463 3.31 0.34 -28.01
CA ARG A 463 3.11 0.32 -29.49
C ARG A 463 1.85 -0.40 -29.98
N SER A 464 1.44 -1.45 -29.28
CA SER A 464 0.26 -2.27 -29.59
C SER A 464 -0.97 -1.91 -28.76
N ALA A 465 -0.86 -0.88 -27.91
CA ALA A 465 -2.01 -0.27 -27.23
C ALA A 465 -2.77 0.62 -28.22
N LYS A 466 -4.09 0.77 -28.01
CA LYS A 466 -4.88 1.69 -28.83
C LYS A 466 -4.56 3.14 -28.49
N THR A 467 -4.55 3.45 -27.19
CA THR A 467 -4.44 4.83 -26.69
C THR A 467 -3.49 4.91 -25.50
N ASP A 468 -2.66 5.96 -25.45
CA ASP A 468 -1.79 6.24 -24.30
C ASP A 468 -2.61 6.65 -23.06
N LEU A 469 -3.52 7.62 -23.21
CA LEU A 469 -4.36 8.10 -22.11
C LEU A 469 -5.83 8.22 -22.53
N THR A 470 -6.69 7.44 -21.88
CA THR A 470 -8.14 7.58 -22.00
C THR A 470 -8.70 8.40 -20.84
N ILE A 471 -9.43 9.46 -21.15
CA ILE A 471 -10.25 10.23 -20.24
C ILE A 471 -11.70 9.97 -20.65
N ALA A 472 -12.39 9.06 -19.95
CA ALA A 472 -13.72 8.62 -20.34
C ALA A 472 -14.81 9.62 -19.90
N SER A 473 -14.78 10.87 -20.37
CA SER A 473 -15.79 11.88 -20.06
C SER A 473 -17.07 11.73 -20.89
N GLY A 474 -18.16 12.33 -20.40
CA GLY A 474 -19.52 12.06 -20.85
C GLY A 474 -20.26 11.05 -19.95
N GLU A 475 -20.78 9.96 -20.51
CA GLU A 475 -21.69 9.02 -19.82
C GLU A 475 -21.12 8.40 -18.54
N LYS A 476 -19.80 8.31 -18.40
CA LYS A 476 -19.15 7.80 -17.19
C LYS A 476 -18.94 8.86 -16.10
N ASN A 477 -19.49 10.07 -16.28
CA ASN A 477 -19.48 11.18 -15.33
C ASN A 477 -18.07 11.55 -14.81
N VAL A 478 -17.06 11.42 -15.68
CA VAL A 478 -15.71 11.94 -15.42
C VAL A 478 -15.74 13.46 -15.60
N ARG A 479 -15.16 14.21 -14.66
CA ARG A 479 -15.32 15.68 -14.61
C ARG A 479 -14.11 16.43 -14.09
N ASN A 480 -13.80 17.58 -14.69
CA ASN A 480 -12.72 18.49 -14.28
C ASN A 480 -11.36 17.77 -14.30
N VAL A 481 -10.94 17.34 -15.49
CA VAL A 481 -9.63 16.69 -15.68
C VAL A 481 -8.66 17.70 -16.28
N LEU A 482 -7.49 17.84 -15.67
CA LEU A 482 -6.38 18.66 -16.17
C LEU A 482 -5.24 17.74 -16.61
N VAL A 483 -4.82 17.85 -17.87
CA VAL A 483 -3.61 17.22 -18.37
C VAL A 483 -2.63 18.32 -18.77
N GLN A 484 -1.43 18.30 -18.20
CA GLN A 484 -0.46 19.37 -18.42
C GLN A 484 0.97 18.86 -18.65
N ASN A 485 1.66 19.32 -19.70
CA ASN A 485 3.06 18.96 -19.98
C ASN A 485 3.26 17.44 -20.02
N VAL A 486 2.45 16.75 -20.82
CA VAL A 486 2.55 15.30 -21.01
C VAL A 486 3.09 15.01 -22.40
N HIS A 487 4.06 14.11 -22.48
CA HIS A 487 4.76 13.80 -23.71
C HIS A 487 4.61 12.31 -24.05
N SER A 488 4.21 12.01 -25.28
CA SER A 488 4.13 10.65 -25.83
C SER A 488 5.32 10.40 -26.77
N TYR A 489 6.07 9.32 -26.54
CA TYR A 489 7.25 8.94 -27.33
C TYR A 489 7.13 7.50 -27.83
N ASN A 490 7.08 7.29 -29.15
CA ASN A 490 7.09 5.96 -29.77
C ASN A 490 6.14 4.96 -29.07
N SER A 491 4.91 5.39 -28.80
CA SER A 491 3.94 4.72 -27.95
C SER A 491 2.69 4.29 -28.74
N ALA A 492 1.50 4.34 -28.14
CA ALA A 492 0.25 3.98 -28.79
C ALA A 492 -0.04 4.87 -30.01
N SER A 493 -0.80 4.33 -30.96
CA SER A 493 -1.20 5.07 -32.17
C SER A 493 -2.01 6.33 -31.86
N GLU A 494 -2.84 6.29 -30.82
CA GLU A 494 -3.61 7.44 -30.32
C GLU A 494 -3.00 7.94 -29.01
N MET A 495 -2.79 9.25 -28.90
CA MET A 495 -2.24 9.83 -27.67
C MET A 495 -3.32 10.04 -26.60
N LEU A 496 -4.50 10.48 -27.03
CA LEU A 496 -5.63 10.79 -26.16
C LEU A 496 -6.93 10.26 -26.74
N ASP A 497 -7.77 9.71 -25.88
CA ASP A 497 -9.19 9.45 -26.10
C ASP A 497 -9.96 10.20 -25.02
N LEU A 498 -10.77 11.19 -25.40
CA LEU A 498 -11.49 12.08 -24.46
C LEU A 498 -12.94 11.65 -24.24
N GLY A 499 -13.36 10.49 -24.73
CA GLY A 499 -14.77 10.09 -24.64
C GLY A 499 -15.69 11.02 -25.46
N ASN A 500 -16.95 11.14 -25.03
CA ASN A 500 -18.01 11.77 -25.83
C ASN A 500 -18.29 13.23 -25.47
N ASP A 501 -17.74 13.74 -24.37
CA ASP A 501 -17.91 15.12 -23.90
C ASP A 501 -16.62 15.59 -23.22
N ASP A 502 -15.84 16.42 -23.91
CA ASP A 502 -14.55 16.94 -23.45
C ASP A 502 -14.65 18.31 -22.76
N SER A 503 -15.86 18.86 -22.57
CA SER A 503 -16.08 20.20 -22.01
C SER A 503 -15.52 20.39 -20.60
N THR A 504 -15.27 19.29 -19.89
CA THR A 504 -14.72 19.26 -18.54
C THR A 504 -13.24 18.88 -18.49
N VAL A 505 -12.58 18.76 -19.65
CA VAL A 505 -11.18 18.40 -19.80
C VAL A 505 -10.37 19.62 -20.26
N GLN A 506 -9.29 19.90 -19.55
CA GLN A 506 -8.33 20.96 -19.90
C GLN A 506 -7.00 20.32 -20.28
N ILE A 507 -6.52 20.60 -21.48
CA ILE A 507 -5.27 20.06 -22.01
C ILE A 507 -4.30 21.21 -22.26
N ASN A 508 -3.19 21.21 -21.54
CA ASN A 508 -2.15 22.23 -21.63
C ASN A 508 -0.84 21.56 -22.04
N ASN A 509 -0.38 21.81 -23.27
CA ASN A 509 0.91 21.29 -23.75
C ASN A 509 1.01 19.75 -23.66
N ILE A 510 0.27 19.06 -24.52
CA ILE A 510 0.48 17.64 -24.78
C ILE A 510 1.16 17.47 -26.13
N LEU A 511 2.29 16.77 -26.16
CA LEU A 511 3.14 16.67 -27.35
C LEU A 511 3.39 15.21 -27.69
N ARG A 512 3.17 14.86 -28.96
CA ARG A 512 3.78 13.69 -29.56
C ARG A 512 5.18 14.08 -30.00
N ALA A 513 6.19 13.45 -29.41
CA ALA A 513 7.57 13.68 -29.78
C ALA A 513 8.04 12.55 -30.70
N GLU A 514 8.54 12.92 -31.88
CA GLU A 514 9.22 12.00 -32.79
C GLU A 514 10.70 11.98 -32.44
N THR A 515 11.18 10.81 -32.01
CA THR A 515 12.57 10.44 -31.67
C THR A 515 13.32 11.32 -30.69
#